data_AF-A0A2S9B109-F1
#
_entry.id   AF-A0A2S9B109-F1
#
_cell.length_a   1.000
_cell.length_b   1.000
_cell.length_c   1.000
_cell.angle_alpha   90.00
_cell.angle_beta   90.00
_cell.angle_gamma   90.00
#
_symmetry.space_group_name_H-M   'P 1'
#
loop_
_entity.id
_entity.type
_entity.pdbx_description
1 polymer ?
#
loop_
_entity_poly.entity_id
_entity_poly.type
_entity_poly.pdbx_seq_one_letter_code
_entity_poly.pdbx_strand_id
1 'polypeptide(L)' 'MNPREPLNHRLLLLVNASETLSSLNALTCNLAFDLDTSQRAIMLGIQQMAELGQLLVDRALEQISPSPVA' A
#
# COMPACT_ATOMS: atom_id res chain seq x y z
N MET A 1 2.96 19.58 25.77
CA MET A 1 3.15 18.57 24.69
C MET A 1 1.91 17.70 24.68
N ASN A 2 1.08 17.76 23.64
CA ASN A 2 -0.17 17.01 23.59
C ASN A 2 0.17 15.54 23.25
N PRO A 3 -0.16 14.54 24.08
CA PRO A 3 0.30 13.15 23.90
C PRO A 3 -0.27 12.43 22.66
N ARG A 4 -1.12 13.10 21.86
CA ARG A 4 -1.77 12.55 20.65
C ARG A 4 -1.02 12.83 19.34
N GLU A 5 -0.04 13.73 19.35
CA GLU A 5 0.78 14.08 18.17
C GLU A 5 1.55 12.91 17.53
N PRO A 6 2.18 11.97 18.27
CA PRO A 6 3.02 10.94 17.65
C PRO A 6 2.22 9.86 16.90
N LEU A 7 0.94 9.66 17.24
CA LEU A 7 0.05 8.73 16.53
C LEU A 7 -0.39 9.30 15.18
N ASN A 8 -0.67 10.61 15.11
CA ASN A 8 -1.08 11.26 13.86
C ASN A 8 0.01 11.19 12.78
N HIS A 9 1.28 11.35 13.15
CA HIS A 9 2.37 11.23 12.18
C HIS A 9 2.48 9.81 11.60
N ARG A 10 2.29 8.79 12.44
CA ARG A 10 2.32 7.38 12.01
C ARG A 10 1.15 7.04 11.09
N LEU A 11 -0.04 7.55 11.40
CA LEU A 11 -1.21 7.42 10.52
C LEU A 11 -0.96 8.10 9.17
N LEU A 12 -0.38 9.31 9.17
CA LEU A 12 -0.05 10.02 7.93
C LEU A 12 0.96 9.24 7.06
N LEU A 13 1.99 8.65 7.67
CA LEU A 13 2.97 7.82 6.97
C LEU A 13 2.36 6.56 6.35
N LEU A 14 1.44 5.91 7.07
CA LEU A 14 0.75 4.71 6.57
C LEU A 14 -0.26 5.04 5.46
N VAL A 15 -1.00 6.15 5.58
CA VAL A 15 -1.87 6.63 4.50
C VAL A 15 -1.06 6.93 3.25
N ASN A 16 0.06 7.66 3.38
CA ASN A 16 0.95 7.94 2.25
C ASN A 16 1.52 6.66 1.63
N ALA A 17 1.87 5.65 2.46
CA ALA A 17 2.32 4.35 1.97
C ALA A 17 1.21 3.63 1.18
N SER A 18 -0.03 3.65 1.69
CA SER A 18 -1.19 3.09 1.00
C SER A 18 -1.47 3.79 -0.34
N GLU A 19 -1.47 5.12 -0.38
CA GLU A 19 -1.67 5.85 -1.63
C GLU A 19 -0.56 5.58 -2.65
N THR A 20 0.69 5.47 -2.17
CA THR A 20 1.85 5.13 -3.02
C THR A 20 1.71 3.73 -3.60
N LEU A 21 1.30 2.75 -2.79
CA LEU A 21 1.10 1.36 -3.23
C LEU A 21 -0.08 1.23 -4.19
N SER A 22 -1.18 1.93 -3.94
CA SER A 22 -2.31 2.01 -4.87
C SER A 22 -1.90 2.64 -6.20
N SER A 23 -1.09 3.70 -6.17
CA SER A 23 -0.57 4.34 -7.38
C SER A 23 0.39 3.42 -8.15
N LEU A 24 1.26 2.71 -7.43
CA LEU A 24 2.15 1.71 -8.00
C LEU A 24 1.35 0.61 -8.69
N ASN A 25 0.32 0.06 -8.03
CA ASN A 25 -0.58 -0.96 -8.60
C ASN A 25 -1.19 -0.48 -9.93
N ALA A 26 -1.73 0.75 -9.96
CA ALA A 26 -2.30 1.32 -11.17
C ALA A 26 -1.27 1.48 -12.31
N LEU A 27 -0.04 1.92 -12.01
CA LEU A 27 1.03 2.05 -13.02
C LEU A 27 1.50 0.69 -13.54
N THR A 28 1.60 -0.30 -12.65
CA THR A 28 2.06 -1.66 -12.95
C THR A 28 1.05 -2.37 -13.85
N CYS A 29 -0.25 -2.19 -13.59
CA CYS A 29 -1.32 -2.66 -14.47
C CYS A 29 -1.28 -2.02 -15.86
N ASN A 30 -0.99 -0.72 -15.97
CA ASN A 30 -0.86 -0.05 -17.27
C ASN A 30 0.36 -0.57 -18.06
N LEU A 31 1.51 -0.75 -17.41
CA LEU A 31 2.71 -1.30 -18.04
C LEU A 31 2.56 -2.77 -18.47
N ALA A 32 1.69 -3.56 -17.82
CA ALA A 32 1.43 -4.97 -18.15
C ALA A 32 0.91 -5.28 -19.54
N PHE A 33 0.33 -4.29 -20.19
CA PHE A 33 -0.13 -4.43 -21.56
C PHE A 33 0.99 -4.24 -22.59
N ASP A 34 2.05 -3.49 -22.26
CA ASP A 34 3.13 -3.11 -23.19
C ASP A 34 4.37 -4.02 -23.12
N LEU A 35 4.42 -4.99 -22.19
CA LEU A 35 5.61 -5.81 -21.93
C LEU A 35 5.55 -7.22 -22.57
N ASP A 36 6.71 -7.68 -23.06
CA ASP A 36 6.95 -9.03 -23.57
C ASP A 36 6.78 -10.11 -22.47
N THR A 37 6.60 -11.38 -22.86
CA THR A 37 6.26 -12.49 -21.93
C THR A 37 7.21 -12.61 -20.73
N SER A 38 8.51 -12.37 -20.90
CA SER A 38 9.50 -12.43 -19.80
C SER A 38 9.38 -11.23 -18.84
N GLN A 39 9.11 -10.04 -19.38
CA GLN A 39 8.93 -8.80 -18.62
C GLN A 39 7.58 -8.79 -17.87
N ARG A 40 6.55 -9.44 -18.44
CA ARG A 40 5.25 -9.65 -17.79
C ARG A 40 5.38 -10.48 -16.50
N ALA A 41 6.22 -11.51 -16.49
CA ALA A 41 6.46 -12.30 -15.28
C ALA A 41 7.10 -11.48 -14.15
N ILE A 42 8.07 -10.63 -14.48
CA ILE A 42 8.71 -9.71 -13.52
C ILE A 42 7.67 -8.74 -12.95
N MET A 43 6.82 -8.20 -13.81
CA MET A 43 5.81 -7.24 -13.42
C MET A 43 4.65 -7.84 -12.61
N LEU A 44 4.25 -9.08 -12.89
CA LEU A 44 3.36 -9.83 -12.02
C LEU A 44 3.98 -10.04 -10.63
N GLY A 45 5.31 -10.23 -10.56
CA GLY A 45 6.04 -10.25 -9.29
C GLY A 45 5.99 -8.92 -8.54
N ILE A 46 6.20 -7.80 -9.24
CA ILE A 46 6.09 -6.44 -8.66
C ILE A 46 4.67 -6.18 -8.14
N GLN A 47 3.67 -6.55 -8.95
CA GLN A 47 2.26 -6.43 -8.61
C GLN A 47 1.91 -7.22 -7.34
N GLN A 48 2.35 -8.48 -7.25
CA GLN A 48 2.15 -9.30 -6.06
C GLN A 48 2.82 -8.71 -4.82
N MET A 49 4.04 -8.15 -4.95
CA MET A 49 4.71 -7.48 -3.83
C MET A 49 4.00 -6.19 -3.41
N ALA A 50 3.45 -5.42 -4.36
CA ALA A 50 2.66 -4.23 -4.07
C ALA A 50 1.35 -4.56 -3.33
N GLU A 51 0.64 -5.60 -3.76
CA GLU A 51 -0.58 -6.08 -3.07
C GLU A 51 -0.27 -6.57 -1.66
N LEU A 52 0.80 -7.34 -1.47
CA LEU A 52 1.24 -7.78 -0.13
C LEU A 52 1.60 -6.57 0.75
N GLY A 53 2.31 -5.58 0.19
CA GLY A 53 2.62 -4.33 0.89
C GLY A 53 1.36 -3.58 1.32
N GLN A 54 0.35 -3.50 0.45
CA GLN A 54 -0.90 -2.81 0.73
C GLN A 54 -1.65 -3.49 1.88
N LEU A 55 -1.74 -4.82 1.84
CA LEU A 55 -2.34 -5.59 2.94
C LEU A 55 -1.62 -5.35 4.26
N LEU A 56 -0.28 -5.30 4.28
CA LEU A 56 0.48 -5.02 5.51
C LEU A 56 0.21 -3.61 6.05
N VAL A 57 0.12 -2.61 5.17
CA VAL A 57 -0.21 -1.22 5.53
C VAL A 57 -1.63 -1.11 6.07
N ASP A 58 -2.60 -1.73 5.41
CA ASP A 58 -4.00 -1.73 5.85
C ASP A 58 -4.14 -2.37 7.24
N ARG A 59 -3.45 -3.50 7.48
CA ARG A 59 -3.41 -4.14 8.79
C ARG A 59 -2.74 -3.27 9.85
N ALA A 60 -1.67 -2.57 9.51
CA ALA A 60 -1.01 -1.64 10.43
C ALA A 60 -1.92 -0.45 10.77
N LEU A 61 -2.70 0.06 9.80
CA LEU A 61 -3.70 1.10 10.01
C LEU A 61 -4.82 0.62 10.93
N GLU A 62 -5.37 -0.58 10.69
CA GLU A 62 -6.40 -1.20 11.55
C GLU A 62 -5.93 -1.37 13.01
N GLN A 63 -4.65 -1.70 13.24
CA GLN A 63 -4.10 -1.85 14.59
C GLN A 63 -3.95 -0.52 15.33
N ILE A 64 -3.67 0.57 14.60
CA ILE A 64 -3.44 1.90 15.18
C ILE A 64 -4.77 2.66 15.34
N SER A 65 -5.72 2.42 14.45
CA SER A 65 -7.06 3.01 14.45
C SER A 65 -8.08 1.90 14.22
N PRO A 66 -8.34 1.06 15.24
CA PRO A 66 -9.37 0.06 15.15
C PRO A 66 -10.71 0.78 14.94
N SER A 67 -11.35 0.54 13.80
CA SER A 67 -12.73 0.96 13.62
C SER A 67 -13.55 0.31 14.72
N PRO A 68 -14.33 1.07 15.51
CA PRO A 68 -15.22 0.45 16.49
C PRO A 68 -16.27 -0.32 15.70
N VAL A 69 -16.11 -1.65 15.68
CA VAL A 69 -17.19 -2.57 15.29
C VAL A 69 -18.38 -2.23 16.20
N ALA A 70 -19.48 -1.83 15.57
CA ALA A 70 -20.78 -1.62 16.20
C ALA A 70 -21.41 -2.96 16.62
#